data_AF-A0A7Y5FNA2-F1
#
_entry.id   AF-A0A7Y5FNA2-F1
#
_cell.length_a   1.000
_cell.length_b   1.000
_cell.length_c   1.000
_cell.angle_alpha   90.00
_cell.angle_beta   90.00
_cell.angle_gamma   90.00
#
_symmetry.space_group_name_H-M   'P 1'
#
loop_
_entity.id
_entity.type
_entity.pdbx_description
1 polymer ?
#
loop_
_entity_poly.entity_id
_entity_poly.type
_entity_poly.pdbx_seq_one_letter_code
_entity_poly.pdbx_strand_id
1 'polypeptide(L)'
;MFTVLDKSNYLKALLIVARIDKKLYEAEKNYIRDIAKRLGFSRDFYEDTLRTLLVNENIKNDPVIFSSRHIAELFMFDALELAYSDGRCGKEEMDYLAGMAKANDIPEERLNEVLSHFKGTSIFKDAG
;
A
#
# COMPACT_ATOMS: atom_id res chain seq x y z
N MET A 1 16.67 9.00 -3.28
CA MET A 1 16.63 8.45 -4.66
C MET A 1 16.18 7.01 -4.57
N PHE A 2 15.23 6.57 -5.39
CA PHE A 2 14.77 5.17 -5.40
C PHE A 2 15.83 4.27 -6.03
N THR A 3 16.22 3.20 -5.34
CA THR A 3 17.00 2.12 -5.95
C THR A 3 16.08 1.24 -6.83
N VAL A 4 16.68 0.38 -7.67
CA VAL A 4 15.92 -0.63 -8.42
C VAL A 4 15.17 -1.56 -7.47
N LEU A 5 15.80 -1.92 -6.34
CA LEU A 5 15.18 -2.74 -5.31
C LEU A 5 13.99 -2.02 -4.66
N ASP A 6 14.11 -0.72 -4.36
CA ASP A 6 13.01 0.05 -3.78
C ASP A 6 11.80 0.07 -4.71
N LYS A 7 11.99 0.25 -6.02
CA LYS A 7 10.89 0.24 -6.99
C LYS A 7 10.15 -1.10 -6.99
N SER A 8 10.89 -2.21 -6.99
CA SER A 8 10.32 -3.56 -6.92
C SER A 8 9.61 -3.80 -5.60
N ASN A 9 10.21 -3.38 -4.49
CA ASN A 9 9.64 -3.47 -3.15
C ASN A 9 8.37 -2.63 -3.00
N TYR A 10 8.35 -1.44 -3.61
CA TYR A 10 7.20 -0.53 -3.58
C TYR A 10 5.99 -1.16 -4.26
N LEU A 11 6.18 -1.66 -5.49
CA LEU A 11 5.11 -2.35 -6.20
C LEU A 11 4.68 -3.62 -5.47
N LYS A 12 5.62 -4.42 -4.96
CA LYS A 12 5.31 -5.62 -4.16
C LYS A 12 4.45 -5.28 -2.95
N ALA A 13 4.80 -4.23 -2.22
CA ALA A 13 4.08 -3.83 -1.01
C ALA A 13 2.66 -3.31 -1.34
N LEU A 14 2.47 -2.57 -2.44
CA LEU A 14 1.12 -2.18 -2.91
C LEU A 14 0.27 -3.41 -3.25
N LEU A 15 0.86 -4.40 -3.94
CA LEU A 15 0.18 -5.63 -4.30
C LEU A 15 -0.21 -6.46 -3.07
N ILE A 16 0.60 -6.43 -2.00
CA ILE A 16 0.25 -7.05 -0.72
C ILE A 16 -0.95 -6.35 -0.09
N VAL A 17 -0.95 -5.01 -0.04
CA VAL A 17 -2.08 -4.24 0.53
C VAL A 17 -3.37 -4.57 -0.20
N ALA A 18 -3.37 -4.45 -1.54
CA ALA A 18 -4.55 -4.66 -2.38
C ALA A 18 -5.07 -6.12 -2.45
N ARG A 19 -4.41 -7.08 -1.80
CA ARG A 19 -4.88 -8.48 -1.79
C ARG A 19 -5.33 -8.96 -0.42
N ILE A 20 -5.11 -8.16 0.63
CA ILE A 20 -5.37 -8.57 2.02
C ILE A 20 -6.85 -8.91 2.20
N ASP A 21 -7.75 -8.04 1.72
CA ASP A 21 -9.20 -8.22 1.82
C ASP A 21 -9.78 -9.29 0.86
N LYS A 22 -8.89 -9.91 0.07
CA LYS A 22 -9.18 -10.92 -0.97
C LYS A 22 -10.13 -10.43 -2.06
N LYS A 23 -10.27 -9.12 -2.23
CA LYS A 23 -10.94 -8.48 -3.34
C LYS A 23 -9.94 -7.57 -4.03
N LEU A 24 -10.27 -7.13 -5.23
CA LEU A 24 -9.43 -6.22 -5.98
C LEU A 24 -10.32 -5.36 -6.87
N TYR A 25 -10.68 -4.19 -6.36
CA TYR A 25 -11.56 -3.24 -7.00
C TYR A 25 -10.85 -2.52 -8.16
N GLU A 26 -11.60 -2.03 -9.16
CA GLU A 26 -10.99 -1.34 -10.29
C GLU A 26 -10.29 -0.03 -9.88
N ALA A 27 -10.74 0.64 -8.82
CA ALA A 27 -10.08 1.82 -8.26
C ALA A 27 -8.65 1.48 -7.80
N GLU A 28 -8.49 0.40 -7.05
CA GLU A 28 -7.19 -0.10 -6.59
C GLU A 28 -6.29 -0.49 -7.75
N LYS A 29 -6.83 -1.21 -8.75
CA LYS A 29 -6.06 -1.57 -9.95
C LYS A 29 -5.55 -0.33 -10.68
N ASN A 30 -6.39 0.68 -10.86
CA ASN A 30 -6.00 1.92 -11.52
C ASN A 30 -4.91 2.65 -10.72
N TYR A 31 -5.04 2.70 -9.41
CA TYR A 31 -4.03 3.28 -8.53
C TYR A 31 -2.67 2.56 -8.64
N ILE A 32 -2.68 1.22 -8.60
CA ILE A 32 -1.46 0.42 -8.77
C ILE A 32 -0.85 0.61 -10.16
N ARG A 33 -1.65 0.67 -11.22
CA ARG A 33 -1.18 0.93 -12.60
C ARG A 33 -0.44 2.26 -12.68
N ASP A 34 -1.01 3.31 -12.09
CA ASP A 34 -0.42 4.66 -12.12
C ASP A 34 0.92 4.70 -11.40
N ILE A 35 1.03 4.05 -10.23
CA ILE A 35 2.30 3.96 -9.51
C ILE A 35 3.31 3.09 -10.26
N ALA A 36 2.91 1.91 -10.75
CA ALA A 36 3.79 1.01 -11.49
C ALA A 36 4.40 1.70 -12.72
N LYS A 37 3.59 2.49 -13.45
CA LYS A 37 4.05 3.32 -14.55
C LYS A 37 5.05 4.39 -14.11
N ARG A 38 4.78 5.10 -13.00
CA ARG A 38 5.71 6.11 -12.44
C ARG A 38 7.04 5.53 -11.99
N LEU A 39 7.04 4.29 -11.48
CA LEU A 39 8.25 3.56 -11.09
C LEU A 39 9.05 3.04 -12.30
N GLY A 40 8.42 2.97 -13.48
CA GLY A 40 9.05 2.58 -14.74
C GLY A 40 8.86 1.10 -15.11
N PHE A 41 7.86 0.43 -14.56
CA PHE A 41 7.51 -0.94 -14.95
C PHE A 41 6.80 -0.97 -16.31
N SER A 42 7.02 -2.04 -17.08
CA SER A 42 6.31 -2.24 -18.34
C SER A 42 4.84 -2.56 -18.10
N ARG A 43 4.00 -2.17 -19.06
CA ARG A 43 2.55 -2.41 -19.00
C ARG A 43 2.22 -3.89 -18.86
N ASP A 44 2.81 -4.71 -19.70
CA ASP A 44 2.53 -6.15 -19.73
C ASP A 44 2.84 -6.79 -18.37
N PHE A 45 3.93 -6.37 -17.72
CA PHE A 45 4.33 -6.89 -16.42
C PHE A 45 3.30 -6.59 -15.32
N TYR A 46 2.89 -5.32 -15.15
CA TYR A 46 1.96 -4.99 -14.06
C TYR A 46 0.53 -5.44 -14.36
N GLU A 47 0.10 -5.51 -15.63
CA GLU A 47 -1.22 -6.05 -15.98
C GLU A 47 -1.31 -7.56 -15.70
N ASP A 48 -0.27 -8.33 -16.07
CA ASP A 48 -0.23 -9.76 -15.78
C ASP A 48 -0.18 -10.02 -14.26
N THR A 49 0.57 -9.20 -13.53
CA THR A 49 0.62 -9.27 -12.07
C THR A 49 -0.74 -8.99 -11.44
N LEU A 50 -1.46 -7.96 -11.88
CA LEU A 50 -2.81 -7.65 -11.39
C LEU A 50 -3.83 -8.74 -11.73
N ARG A 51 -3.75 -9.34 -12.92
CA ARG A 51 -4.64 -10.45 -13.33
C ARG A 51 -4.50 -11.69 -12.45
N THR A 52 -3.27 -11.96 -12.01
CA THR A 52 -2.94 -13.17 -11.24
C THR A 52 -2.86 -12.95 -9.73
N LEU A 53 -2.97 -11.69 -9.27
CA LEU A 53 -2.69 -11.28 -7.89
C LEU A 53 -3.40 -12.14 -6.83
N LEU A 54 -4.71 -12.33 -6.96
CA LEU A 54 -5.51 -13.04 -5.95
C LEU A 54 -5.17 -14.53 -5.87
N VAL A 55 -4.74 -15.15 -6.96
CA VAL A 55 -4.39 -16.58 -7.04
C VAL A 55 -2.88 -16.83 -6.90
N ASN A 56 -2.07 -15.78 -6.78
CA ASN A 56 -0.63 -15.91 -6.67
C ASN A 56 -0.20 -16.22 -5.23
N GLU A 57 0.13 -17.48 -4.98
CA GLU A 57 0.58 -17.96 -3.65
C GLU A 57 2.02 -17.53 -3.31
N ASN A 58 2.78 -17.03 -4.28
CA ASN A 58 4.18 -16.65 -4.08
C ASN A 58 4.35 -15.28 -3.41
N ILE A 59 3.31 -14.45 -3.38
CA ILE A 59 3.34 -13.15 -2.71
C ILE A 59 3.05 -13.37 -1.23
N LYS A 60 4.11 -13.46 -0.43
CA LYS A 60 4.02 -13.50 1.03
C LYS A 60 3.69 -12.11 1.58
N ASN A 61 2.89 -12.07 2.64
CA ASN A 61 2.48 -10.85 3.34
C ASN A 61 3.55 -10.36 4.35
N ASP A 62 4.83 -10.60 4.05
CA ASP A 62 5.93 -10.15 4.92
C ASP A 62 6.07 -8.62 4.81
N PRO A 63 6.33 -7.91 5.92
CA PRO A 63 6.65 -6.49 5.90
C PRO A 63 7.82 -6.20 4.96
N VAL A 64 7.63 -5.26 4.05
CA VAL A 64 8.66 -4.86 3.08
C VAL A 64 9.55 -3.78 3.70
N ILE A 65 10.86 -3.96 3.61
CA ILE A 65 11.87 -3.00 4.08
C ILE A 65 12.43 -2.23 2.88
N PHE A 66 12.41 -0.90 2.98
CA PHE A 66 12.95 0.02 1.99
C PHE A 66 14.38 0.44 2.34
N SER A 67 15.11 0.95 1.35
CA SER A 67 16.48 1.40 1.56
C SER A 67 16.58 2.64 2.46
N SER A 68 15.48 3.35 2.68
CA SER A 68 15.43 4.50 3.58
C SER A 68 14.03 4.72 4.13
N ARG A 69 13.97 5.25 5.36
CA ARG A 69 12.72 5.65 6.02
C ARG A 69 11.86 6.58 5.16
N HIS A 70 12.48 7.52 4.44
CA HIS A 70 11.75 8.45 3.59
C HIS A 70 10.92 7.73 2.50
N ILE A 71 11.45 6.66 1.90
CA ILE A 71 10.71 5.87 0.91
C ILE A 71 9.57 5.11 1.57
N ALA A 72 9.81 4.56 2.76
CA ALA A 72 8.78 3.89 3.54
C ALA A 72 7.64 4.84 3.94
N GLU A 73 7.94 6.09 4.30
CA GLU A 73 6.95 7.13 4.58
C GLU A 73 6.13 7.51 3.35
N LEU A 74 6.78 7.66 2.17
CA LEU A 74 6.06 7.87 0.91
C LEU A 74 5.15 6.68 0.60
N PHE A 75 5.65 5.46 0.79
CA PHE A 75 4.85 4.25 0.62
C PHE A 75 3.64 4.21 1.56
N MET A 76 3.81 4.58 2.83
CA MET A 76 2.70 4.62 3.79
C MET A 76 1.53 5.48 3.31
N PHE A 77 1.85 6.66 2.76
CA PHE A 77 0.82 7.55 2.23
C PHE A 77 0.10 6.92 1.04
N ASP A 78 0.85 6.41 0.05
CA ASP A 78 0.28 5.80 -1.14
C ASP A 78 -0.52 4.52 -0.81
N ALA A 79 -0.08 3.75 0.18
CA ALA A 79 -0.75 2.53 0.61
C ALA A 79 -2.06 2.82 1.37
N LEU A 80 -2.13 3.93 2.10
CA LEU A 80 -3.38 4.39 2.72
C LEU A 80 -4.34 4.94 1.67
N GLU A 81 -3.87 5.70 0.67
CA GLU A 81 -4.71 6.10 -0.46
C GLU A 81 -5.31 4.89 -1.18
N LEU A 82 -4.51 3.85 -1.40
CA LEU A 82 -4.96 2.58 -1.97
C LEU A 82 -6.02 1.89 -1.09
N ALA A 83 -5.72 1.68 0.20
CA ALA A 83 -6.62 0.99 1.14
C ALA A 83 -7.92 1.77 1.44
N TYR A 84 -7.93 3.09 1.27
CA TYR A 84 -9.14 3.92 1.38
C TYR A 84 -9.85 4.14 0.04
N SER A 85 -9.33 3.62 -1.07
CA SER A 85 -9.88 3.89 -2.42
C SER A 85 -11.27 3.29 -2.62
N ASP A 86 -11.65 2.27 -1.86
CA ASP A 86 -12.99 1.66 -1.82
C ASP A 86 -13.89 2.25 -0.70
N GLY A 87 -13.36 3.23 0.04
CA GLY A 87 -14.02 3.91 1.15
C GLY A 87 -13.85 3.25 2.53
N ARG A 88 -13.11 2.14 2.66
CA ARG A 88 -12.90 1.46 3.95
C ARG A 88 -11.53 0.77 4.05
N CYS A 89 -10.67 1.27 4.95
CA CYS A 89 -9.50 0.51 5.36
C CYS A 89 -9.85 -0.51 6.48
N GLY A 90 -9.64 -1.78 6.21
CA GLY A 90 -9.89 -2.90 7.12
C GLY A 90 -8.80 -3.07 8.19
N LYS A 91 -9.12 -3.83 9.25
CA LYS A 91 -8.17 -4.11 10.34
C LYS A 91 -6.90 -4.82 9.85
N GLU A 92 -7.03 -5.77 8.92
CA GLU A 92 -5.88 -6.55 8.44
C GLU A 92 -4.88 -5.70 7.64
N GLU A 93 -5.38 -4.75 6.85
CA GLU A 93 -4.54 -3.79 6.13
C GLU A 93 -3.83 -2.86 7.10
N MET A 94 -4.56 -2.37 8.10
CA MET A 94 -3.99 -1.54 9.17
C MET A 94 -2.91 -2.29 9.97
N ASP A 95 -3.14 -3.56 10.31
CA ASP A 95 -2.15 -4.40 11.00
C ASP A 95 -0.89 -4.57 10.12
N TYR A 96 -1.07 -4.79 8.81
CA TYR A 96 0.06 -4.88 7.86
C TYR A 96 0.85 -3.57 7.78
N LEU A 97 0.16 -2.44 7.64
CA LEU A 97 0.79 -1.11 7.57
C LEU A 97 1.53 -0.76 8.86
N ALA A 98 0.97 -1.09 10.03
CA ALA A 98 1.65 -0.93 11.31
C ALA A 98 2.90 -1.82 11.42
N GLY A 99 2.83 -3.06 10.94
CA GLY A 99 3.98 -3.98 10.88
C GLY A 99 5.09 -3.46 9.95
N MET A 100 4.72 -2.89 8.80
CA MET A 100 5.64 -2.27 7.85
C MET A 100 6.29 -1.01 8.42
N ALA A 101 5.51 -0.14 9.10
CA ALA A 101 6.03 1.03 9.79
C ALA A 101 7.10 0.64 10.83
N LYS A 102 6.82 -0.38 11.65
CA LYS A 102 7.77 -0.92 12.62
C LYS A 102 9.04 -1.48 11.95
N ALA A 103 8.90 -2.20 10.84
CA ALA A 103 10.03 -2.79 10.12
C ALA A 103 10.94 -1.76 9.42
N ASN A 104 10.45 -0.54 9.21
CA ASN A 104 11.17 0.57 8.58
C ASN A 104 11.54 1.69 9.56
N ASP A 105 11.46 1.41 10.86
CA ASP A 105 11.73 2.35 11.94
C ASP A 105 10.94 3.67 11.81
N ILE A 106 9.71 3.63 11.30
CA ILE A 106 8.82 4.80 11.26
C ILE A 106 8.28 5.02 12.68
N PRO A 107 8.49 6.20 13.29
CA PRO A 107 7.95 6.51 14.60
C PRO A 107 6.42 6.47 14.62
N GLU A 108 5.84 6.03 15.73
CA GLU A 108 4.39 5.96 15.91
C GLU A 108 3.71 7.32 15.71
N GLU A 109 4.36 8.41 16.13
CA GLU A 109 3.91 9.79 15.92
C GLU A 109 3.71 10.10 14.42
N ARG A 110 4.68 9.72 13.57
CA ARG A 110 4.59 9.90 12.11
C ARG A 110 3.49 9.04 11.50
N LEU A 111 3.33 7.81 11.98
CA LEU A 111 2.22 6.95 11.55
C LEU A 111 0.87 7.59 11.90
N ASN A 112 0.73 8.12 13.13
CA ASN A 112 -0.48 8.80 13.57
C ASN A 112 -0.78 10.07 12.77
N GLU A 113 0.24 10.85 12.43
CA GLU A 113 0.09 12.02 11.55
C GLU A 113 -0.47 11.62 10.19
N VAL A 114 0.15 10.63 9.52
CA VAL A 114 -0.34 10.14 8.23
C VAL A 114 -1.78 9.64 8.35
N LEU A 115 -2.09 8.82 9.37
CA LEU A 115 -3.45 8.32 9.58
C LEU A 115 -4.47 9.43 9.86
N SER A 116 -4.08 10.52 10.50
CA SER A 116 -4.97 11.64 10.79
C SER A 116 -5.49 12.33 9.52
N HIS A 117 -4.69 12.36 8.45
CA HIS A 117 -5.11 12.88 7.14
C HIS A 117 -6.27 12.08 6.54
N PHE A 118 -6.28 10.76 6.75
CA PHE A 118 -7.33 9.88 6.23
C PHE A 118 -8.54 9.79 7.19
N LYS A 119 -8.31 9.84 8.51
CA LYS A 119 -9.40 9.90 9.52
C LYS A 119 -10.21 11.20 9.45
N GLY A 120 -9.57 12.32 9.10
CA GLY A 120 -10.23 13.63 8.91
C GLY A 120 -11.11 13.72 7.66
N THR A 121 -10.99 12.77 6.73
CA THR A 121 -11.63 12.80 5.41
C THR A 121 -12.93 11.98 5.34
N SER A 122 -13.51 11.61 6.50
CA SER A 122 -14.90 11.15 6.76
C SER A 122 -15.06 9.71 7.25
N ILE A 123 -14.96 9.45 8.57
CA ILE A 123 -15.68 8.32 9.20
C ILE A 123 -16.12 8.55 10.67
N PHE A 124 -16.38 9.79 11.10
CA PHE A 124 -17.11 10.06 12.37
C PHE A 124 -18.08 11.26 12.25
N LYS A 125 -18.79 11.36 11.11
CA LYS A 125 -20.12 11.98 11.11
C LYS A 125 -21.11 10.83 11.07
N ASP A 126 -21.43 10.30 12.25
CA ASP A 126 -22.65 9.56 12.61
C ASP A 126 -22.35 8.70 13.85
N ALA A 127 -22.20 9.38 14.98
CA ALA A 127 -22.59 8.85 16.28
C ALA A 127 -23.27 10.01 17.01
N GLY A 128 -24.60 10.03 16.92
CA GLY A 128 -25.45 10.87 17.75
C GLY A 128 -25.48 10.39 19.20
#